data_AF-A0A0F9HKD8-F1
#
_entry.id   AF-A0A0F9HKD8-F1
#
_cell.length_a   1.000
_cell.length_b   1.000
_cell.length_c   1.000
_cell.angle_alpha   90.00
_cell.angle_beta   90.00
_cell.angle_gamma   90.00
#
_symmetry.space_group_name_H-M   'P 1'
#
loop_
_entity.id
_entity.type
_entity.pdbx_description
1 polymer ?
#
loop_
_entity_poly.entity_id
_entity_poly.type
_entity_poly.pdbx_seq_one_letter_code
_entity_poly.pdbx_strand_id
1 'polypeptide(L)' 'MKTIRIIQQGDRWMAYFSDDKLLLPTPFSPRSHTFEEVRSILMAKNSGYIVTE' A
#
# COMPACT_ATOMS: atom_id res chain seq x y z
N MET A 1 -7.02 8.19 -13.13
CA MET A 1 -6.61 6.79 -12.92
C MET A 1 -6.47 6.59 -11.42
N LYS A 2 -7.07 5.54 -10.85
CA LYS A 2 -7.00 5.28 -9.40
C LYS A 2 -5.73 4.52 -9.07
N THR A 3 -4.89 5.08 -8.19
CA THR A 3 -3.62 4.47 -7.81
C THR A 3 -3.49 4.35 -6.30
N ILE A 4 -2.72 3.35 -5.85
CA ILE A 4 -2.28 3.21 -4.47
C ILE A 4 -0.76 3.27 -4.48
N ARG A 5 -0.19 4.25 -3.78
CA ARG A 5 1.25 4.36 -3.62
C ARG A 5 1.68 3.73 -2.30
N ILE A 6 2.61 2.79 -2.34
CA ILE A 6 3.21 2.19 -1.14
C ILE A 6 4.57 2.84 -0.91
N ILE A 7 4.79 3.43 0.26
CA ILE A 7 6.10 3.92 0.66
C ILE A 7 6.50 3.33 2.01
N GLN A 8 7.79 3.13 2.21
CA GLN A 8 8.33 2.77 3.51
C GLN A 8 8.55 4.03 4.35
N GLN A 9 7.94 4.10 5.53
CA GLN A 9 8.23 5.12 6.53
C GLN A 9 8.72 4.46 7.82
N GLY A 10 10.04 4.44 7.98
CA GLY A 10 10.69 3.73 9.09
C GLY A 10 10.41 2.22 9.01
N ASP A 11 9.78 1.69 10.06
CA ASP A 11 9.47 0.27 10.21
C ASP A 11 8.02 -0.08 9.83
N ARG A 12 7.43 0.71 8.92
CA ARG A 12 6.05 0.51 8.44
C ARG A 12 5.94 0.79 6.94
N TRP A 13 5.11 0.01 6.28
CA TRP A 13 4.61 0.30 4.93
C TRP A 13 3.35 1.17 5.03
N MET A 14 3.32 2.25 4.26
CA MET A 14 2.22 3.21 4.22
C MET A 14 1.60 3.19 2.83
N ALA A 15 0.27 3.04 2.75
CA ALA A 15 -0.48 3.05 1.49
C ALA A 15 -1.25 4.37 1.32
N TYR A 16 -1.08 5.04 0.17
CA TYR A 16 -1.71 6.32 -0.18
C TYR A 16 -2.62 6.13 -1.39
N PHE A 17 -3.92 6.35 -1.20
CA PHE A 17 -4.90 6.26 -2.28
C PHE A 17 -4.99 7.60 -3.03
N SER A 18 -5.09 7.55 -4.35
CA SER A 18 -5.08 8.77 -5.20
C SER A 18 -6.33 9.64 -5.08
N ASP A 19 -7.45 9.04 -4.67
CA ASP A 19 -8.79 9.62 -4.65
C ASP A 19 -9.28 9.92 -3.23
N ASP A 20 -8.77 9.21 -2.23
CA ASP A 20 -8.99 9.54 -0.82
C ASP A 20 -7.64 9.79 -0.14
N LYS A 21 -7.51 10.95 0.52
CA LYS A 21 -6.42 11.25 1.46
C LYS A 21 -6.44 10.33 2.70
N LEU A 22 -7.07 9.17 2.63
CA LEU A 22 -7.04 8.14 3.67
C LEU A 22 -5.69 7.45 3.62
N LEU A 23 -4.81 7.95 4.50
CA LEU A 23 -3.64 7.25 4.96
C LEU A 23 -4.13 6.06 5.80
N LEU A 24 -4.20 4.87 5.20
CA LEU A 24 -4.34 3.66 6.01
C LEU A 24 -2.93 3.35 6.55
N PRO A 25 -2.68 3.45 7.87
CA PRO A 25 -1.50 2.83 8.45
C PRO A 25 -1.68 1.33 8.22
N THR A 26 -1.04 0.84 7.16
CA THR A 26 -1.13 -0.57 6.85
C THR A 26 -0.22 -1.23 7.88
N PRO A 27 -0.70 -2.17 8.71
CA PRO A 27 0.07 -2.70 9.85
C PRO A 27 1.28 -3.54 9.43
N PHE A 28 1.65 -3.50 8.14
CA PHE A 28 2.76 -4.23 7.59
C PHE A 28 4.07 -3.56 8.00
N SER A 29 4.82 -4.25 8.86
CA SER A 29 6.23 -3.94 9.08
C SER A 29 7.05 -4.52 7.93
N PRO A 30 8.05 -3.77 7.40
CA PRO A 30 9.06 -4.28 6.48
C PRO A 30 9.86 -5.48 7.00
N ARG A 31 9.84 -5.74 8.31
CA ARG A 31 10.46 -6.94 8.90
C ARG A 31 9.67 -8.22 8.68
N SER A 32 8.37 -8.10 8.42
CA SER A 32 7.46 -9.25 8.32
C SER A 32 6.78 -9.35 6.95
N HIS A 33 6.83 -8.30 6.13
CA HIS A 33 6.22 -8.28 4.81
C HIS A 33 7.11 -7.51 3.81
N THR A 34 7.33 -8.08 2.63
CA THR A 34 7.99 -7.40 1.50
C THR A 34 7.02 -6.45 0.80
N PHE A 35 7.56 -5.57 -0.04
CA PHE A 35 6.75 -4.68 -0.88
C PHE A 35 5.77 -5.45 -1.77
N GLU A 36 6.21 -6.55 -2.39
CA GLU A 36 5.40 -7.38 -3.29
C GLU A 36 4.22 -8.04 -2.57
N GLU A 37 4.42 -8.48 -1.33
CA GLU A 37 3.36 -9.04 -0.50
C GLU A 37 2.32 -7.99 -0.17
N VAL A 38 2.76 -6.81 0.26
CA VAL A 38 1.86 -5.66 0.51
C VAL A 38 1.12 -5.26 -0.76
N ARG A 39 1.82 -5.20 -1.89
CA ARG A 39 1.23 -4.91 -3.21
C ARG A 39 0.17 -5.93 -3.59
N SER A 40 0.45 -7.22 -3.43
CA SER A 40 -0.48 -8.30 -3.74
C SER A 40 -1.76 -8.19 -2.90
N ILE A 41 -1.62 -7.95 -1.59
CA ILE A 41 -2.76 -7.78 -0.68
C ILE A 41 -3.60 -6.56 -1.07
N LEU A 42 -2.95 -5.43 -1.39
CA LEU A 42 -3.63 -4.20 -1.78
C LEU A 42 -4.35 -4.35 -3.13
N MET A 43 -3.73 -5.02 -4.11
CA MET A 43 -4.38 -5.32 -5.39
C MET A 43 -5.60 -6.24 -5.21
N ALA A 44 -5.48 -7.29 -4.40
CA ALA A 44 -6.56 -8.24 -4.14
C ALA A 44 -7.78 -7.56 -3.46
N LYS A 45 -7.53 -6.61 -2.55
CA LYS A 45 -8.59 -5.86 -1.86
C LYS A 45 -9.15 -4.69 -2.66
N ASN A 46 -8.41 -4.21 -3.67
CA ASN A 46 -8.74 -2.98 -4.41
C ASN A 46 -8.60 -3.20 -5.92
N SER A 47 -9.47 -4.05 -6.48
CA SER A 47 -9.42 -4.51 -7.88
C SER A 47 -9.49 -3.42 -8.97
N GLY A 48 -9.86 -2.18 -8.60
CA GLY A 48 -9.88 -1.02 -9.51
C GLY A 48 -8.65 -0.10 -9.42
N TYR A 49 -7.65 -0.46 -8.63
CA TYR A 49 -6.48 0.38 -8.36
C TYR A 49 -5.20 -0.21 -8.93
N ILE A 50 -4.35 0.68 -9.43
CA ILE A 50 -2.98 0.34 -9.82
C ILE A 50 -2.07 0.64 -8.63
N VAL A 51 -1.38 -0.39 -8.13
CA VAL A 51 -0.46 -0.25 -7.00
C VAL A 51 0.96 0.05 -7.51
N THR A 52 1.55 1.13 -7.00
CA THR A 52 2.89 1.64 -7.34
C THR A 52 3.73 1.86 -6.08
N GLU A 53 5.04 2.03 -6.26
CA GLU A 53 5.99 2.53 -5.25
C GLU A 53 5.94 4.08 -5.15
#